data_AF-A0A6S6QZI7-F1
#
_entry.id   AF-A0A6S6QZI7-F1
#
_cell.length_a   1.000
_cell.length_b   1.000
_cell.length_c   1.000
_cell.angle_alpha   90.00
_cell.angle_beta   90.00
_cell.angle_gamma   90.00
#
_symmetry.space_group_name_H-M   'P 1'
#
loop_
_entity.id
_entity.type
_entity.pdbx_description
1 polymer ?
#
loop_
_entity_poly.entity_id
_entity_poly.type
_entity_poly.pdbx_seq_one_letter_code
_entity_poly.pdbx_strand_id
1 'polypeptide(L)'
;MEDTRYRITTCLIHSGLYLVGIILPWLYFFELLPLSYRGLTVAWEAVLYTVWGIVLLLLIMQARKDVRRFKETEAEYVNRRMWKVTFVIQMFLMAFTLGYLILVLLLIGVSYLL
;
A
#
# COMPACT_ATOMS: atom_id res chain seq x y z
N MET A 1 15.33 -27.71 4.45
CA MET A 1 14.03 -27.21 5.00
C MET A 1 14.14 -25.83 5.65
N GLU A 2 15.33 -25.23 5.79
CA GLU A 2 15.50 -23.87 6.33
C GLU A 2 15.17 -22.77 5.31
N ASP A 3 15.49 -22.98 4.02
CA ASP A 3 15.22 -21.99 2.96
C ASP A 3 13.73 -21.66 2.76
N THR A 4 12.85 -22.65 2.94
CA THR A 4 11.39 -22.45 2.81
C THR A 4 10.82 -21.65 3.97
N ARG A 5 11.30 -21.83 5.21
CA ARG A 5 10.86 -21.02 6.36
C ARG A 5 11.26 -19.56 6.20
N TYR A 6 12.52 -19.29 5.80
CA TYR A 6 13.01 -17.93 5.62
C TYR A 6 12.22 -17.18 4.54
N ARG A 7 11.84 -17.87 3.45
CA ARG A 7 10.96 -17.31 2.40
C ARG A 7 9.56 -16.98 2.92
N ILE A 8 8.94 -17.85 3.72
CA ILE A 8 7.58 -17.62 4.26
C ILE A 8 7.57 -16.45 5.25
N THR A 9 8.54 -16.36 6.15
CA THR A 9 8.66 -15.23 7.08
C THR A 9 8.84 -13.91 6.33
N THR A 10 9.65 -13.92 5.27
CA THR A 10 9.84 -12.74 4.40
C THR A 10 8.56 -12.36 3.67
N CYS A 11 7.76 -13.32 3.17
CA CYS A 11 6.45 -13.06 2.57
C CYS A 11 5.45 -12.45 3.57
N LEU A 12 5.42 -12.96 4.80
CA LEU A 12 4.56 -12.45 5.87
C LEU A 12 4.91 -11.00 6.20
N ILE A 13 6.20 -10.68 6.29
CA ILE A 13 6.68 -9.31 6.56
C ILE A 13 6.27 -8.37 5.42
N HIS A 14 6.49 -8.76 4.15
CA HIS A 14 6.08 -7.94 3.01
C HIS A 14 4.56 -7.76 2.93
N SER A 15 3.80 -8.84 3.13
CA SER A 15 2.34 -8.78 3.19
C SER A 15 1.86 -7.85 4.30
N GLY A 16 2.50 -7.88 5.48
CA GLY A 16 2.22 -6.96 6.58
C GLY A 16 2.53 -5.51 6.21
N LEU A 17 3.68 -5.23 5.60
CA LEU A 17 4.05 -3.89 5.12
C LEU A 17 3.04 -3.34 4.11
N TYR A 18 2.60 -4.17 3.16
CA TYR A 18 1.57 -3.79 2.19
C TYR A 18 0.24 -3.48 2.87
N LEU A 19 -0.15 -4.30 3.85
CA LEU A 19 -1.39 -4.11 4.60
C LEU A 19 -1.34 -2.82 5.43
N VAL A 20 -0.21 -2.54 6.09
CA VAL A 20 0.04 -1.30 6.84
C VAL A 20 0.01 -0.09 5.90
N GLY A 21 0.65 -0.16 4.73
CA GLY A 21 0.64 0.90 3.72
C GLY A 21 -0.73 1.19 3.13
N ILE A 22 -1.63 0.20 3.11
CA ILE A 22 -3.04 0.40 2.76
C ILE A 22 -3.80 1.00 3.96
N ILE A 23 -3.71 0.40 5.15
CA ILE A 23 -4.57 0.79 6.27
C ILE A 23 -4.25 2.19 6.82
N LEU A 24 -2.98 2.59 6.88
CA LEU A 24 -2.57 3.91 7.39
C LEU A 24 -3.27 5.10 6.73
N PRO A 25 -3.28 5.24 5.40
CA PRO A 25 -4.00 6.33 4.74
C PRO A 25 -5.51 6.29 4.99
N TRP A 26 -6.11 5.11 5.17
CA TRP A 26 -7.53 4.98 5.51
C TRP A 26 -7.82 5.34 6.97
N LEU A 27 -6.95 4.97 7.91
CA LEU A 27 -7.06 5.38 9.32
C LEU A 27 -6.92 6.91 9.46
N TYR A 28 -6.07 7.52 8.63
CA TYR A 28 -5.96 8.97 8.54
C TYR A 28 -7.27 9.58 8.02
N PHE A 29 -7.84 9.03 6.95
CA PHE A 29 -9.10 9.53 6.37
C PHE A 29 -10.30 9.45 7.33
N PHE A 30 -10.44 8.37 8.10
CA PHE A 30 -11.57 8.19 9.02
C PHE A 30 -11.41 8.93 10.36
N GLU A 31 -10.37 9.77 10.53
CA GLU A 31 -10.05 10.45 11.79
C GLU A 31 -9.99 9.50 13.00
N LEU A 32 -9.69 8.22 12.77
CA LEU A 32 -9.61 7.20 13.82
C LEU A 32 -8.34 7.33 14.66
N LEU A 33 -7.39 8.15 14.20
CA LEU A 33 -6.21 8.54 14.97
C LEU A 33 -6.56 9.73 15.88
N PRO A 34 -6.18 9.72 17.16
CA PRO A 34 -6.45 10.79 18.13
C PRO A 34 -5.63 12.08 17.87
N LEU A 35 -5.18 12.28 16.64
CA LEU A 35 -4.54 13.50 16.19
C LEU A 35 -5.65 14.45 15.76
N SER A 36 -5.91 15.48 16.57
CA SER A 36 -6.92 16.49 16.29
C SER A 36 -6.45 17.38 15.13
N TYR A 37 -6.92 17.09 13.91
CA TYR A 37 -6.58 17.82 12.68
C TYR A 37 -7.20 19.21 12.58
N ARG A 38 -8.00 19.64 13.57
CA ARG A 38 -8.58 21.00 13.63
C ARG A 38 -7.55 22.14 13.59
N GLY A 39 -6.25 21.85 13.73
CA GLY A 39 -5.16 22.83 13.65
C GLY A 39 -4.17 22.66 12.50
N LEU A 40 -4.32 21.65 11.64
CA LEU A 40 -3.41 21.44 10.52
C LEU A 40 -3.87 22.24 9.30
N THR A 41 -2.96 23.00 8.72
CA THR A 41 -3.24 23.75 7.49
C THR A 41 -3.46 22.77 6.35
N VAL A 42 -4.42 23.06 5.47
CA VAL A 42 -4.74 22.19 4.32
C VAL A 42 -3.52 21.94 3.41
N ALA A 43 -2.55 22.87 3.38
CA ALA A 43 -1.27 22.66 2.71
C ALA A 43 -0.51 21.45 3.25
N TRP A 44 -0.58 21.20 4.57
CA TRP A 44 0.04 20.04 5.19
C TRP A 44 -0.67 18.73 4.86
N GLU A 45 -2.00 18.76 4.74
CA GLU A 45 -2.78 17.60 4.28
C GLU A 45 -2.39 17.21 2.86
N ALA A 46 -2.26 18.19 1.96
CA ALA A 46 -1.80 17.94 0.60
C ALA A 46 -0.38 17.34 0.55
N VAL A 47 0.53 17.81 1.41
CA VAL A 47 1.88 17.24 1.53
C VAL A 47 1.83 15.80 2.03
N LEU A 48 1.05 15.52 3.07
CA LEU A 48 0.89 14.16 3.62
C LEU A 48 0.30 13.19 2.59
N TYR A 49 -0.76 13.59 1.88
CA TYR A 49 -1.34 12.76 0.82
C TYR A 49 -0.37 12.53 -0.35
N THR A 50 0.41 13.54 -0.71
CA THR A 50 1.45 13.41 -1.75
C THR A 50 2.55 12.44 -1.34
N VAL A 51 3.07 12.58 -0.11
CA VAL A 51 4.07 11.67 0.45
C VAL A 51 3.53 10.23 0.50
N TRP A 52 2.29 10.04 0.95
CA TRP A 52 1.68 8.70 0.96
C TRP A 52 1.50 8.11 -0.44
N GLY A 53 1.12 8.93 -1.42
CA GLY A 53 1.06 8.51 -2.82
C GLY A 53 2.40 7.97 -3.33
N ILE A 54 3.51 8.64 -2.99
CA ILE A 54 4.86 8.18 -3.34
C ILE A 54 5.18 6.83 -2.67
N VAL A 55 4.89 6.68 -1.38
CA VAL A 55 5.15 5.42 -0.67
C VAL A 55 4.30 4.27 -1.26
N LEU A 56 3.03 4.49 -1.58
CA LEU A 56 2.19 3.50 -2.26
C LEU A 56 2.74 3.10 -3.63
N LEU A 57 3.26 4.05 -4.42
CA LEU A 57 3.93 3.74 -5.69
C LEU A 57 5.15 2.84 -5.49
N LEU A 58 5.99 3.13 -4.49
CA LEU A 58 7.16 2.31 -4.15
C LEU A 58 6.74 0.89 -3.73
N LEU A 59 5.70 0.77 -2.90
CA LEU A 59 5.15 -0.52 -2.47
C LEU A 59 4.58 -1.33 -3.65
N ILE A 60 3.87 -0.69 -4.59
CA ILE A 60 3.37 -1.34 -5.82
C ILE A 60 4.55 -1.85 -6.67
N MET A 61 5.60 -1.04 -6.83
CA MET A 61 6.80 -1.45 -7.58
C MET A 61 7.48 -2.65 -6.92
N GLN A 62 7.55 -2.68 -5.59
CA GLN A 62 8.11 -3.79 -4.83
C GLN A 62 7.23 -5.06 -4.95
N ALA A 63 5.91 -4.93 -4.79
CA ALA A 63 4.97 -6.03 -4.96
C ALA A 63 5.05 -6.66 -6.36
N ARG A 64 5.22 -5.85 -7.41
CA ARG A 64 5.46 -6.35 -8.78
C ARG A 64 6.77 -7.14 -8.89
N LYS A 65 7.85 -6.70 -8.25
CA LYS A 65 9.13 -7.41 -8.22
C LYS A 65 9.01 -8.75 -7.48
N ASP A 66 8.29 -8.77 -6.36
CA ASP A 66 8.05 -9.98 -5.57
C ASP A 66 7.27 -11.00 -6.39
N VAL A 67 6.15 -10.61 -7.01
CA VAL A 67 5.35 -11.50 -7.87
C VAL A 67 6.18 -12.09 -9.03
N ARG A 68 7.09 -11.31 -9.61
CA ARG A 68 8.01 -11.79 -10.66
C ARG A 68 9.02 -12.81 -10.14
N ARG A 69 9.66 -12.55 -8.99
CA ARG A 69 10.60 -13.50 -8.36
C ARG A 69 9.94 -14.82 -8.01
N PHE A 70 8.67 -14.79 -7.59
CA PHE A 70 7.96 -16.04 -7.40
C PHE A 70 7.87 -16.81 -8.72
N LYS A 71 7.76 -16.19 -9.91
CA LYS A 71 7.58 -16.85 -11.22
C LYS A 71 8.55 -18.03 -11.47
N GLU A 72 9.80 -17.92 -11.02
CA GLU A 72 10.95 -18.73 -11.44
C GLU A 72 11.28 -19.97 -10.58
N THR A 73 10.63 -20.19 -9.43
CA THR A 73 10.94 -21.37 -8.56
C THR A 73 9.87 -22.47 -8.67
N GLU A 74 10.26 -23.67 -9.12
CA GLU A 74 9.36 -24.80 -9.49
C GLU A 74 8.92 -25.73 -8.32
N ALA A 75 9.43 -25.56 -7.10
CA ALA A 75 9.36 -26.64 -6.10
C ALA A 75 8.06 -26.75 -5.26
N GLU A 76 7.10 -25.82 -5.33
CA GLU A 76 5.87 -25.88 -4.48
C GLU A 76 4.67 -25.15 -5.11
N TYR A 77 3.78 -25.89 -5.79
CA TYR A 77 2.71 -25.31 -6.62
C TYR A 77 1.52 -24.72 -5.83
N VAL A 78 1.13 -25.31 -4.69
CA VAL A 78 -0.12 -24.95 -3.99
C VAL A 78 0.04 -23.69 -3.12
N ASN A 79 1.05 -23.66 -2.24
CA ASN A 79 1.29 -22.53 -1.34
C ASN A 79 1.58 -21.24 -2.13
N ARG A 80 2.31 -21.35 -3.25
CA ARG A 80 2.66 -20.22 -4.11
C ARG A 80 1.47 -19.60 -4.85
N ARG A 81 0.49 -20.41 -5.27
CA ARG A 81 -0.73 -19.87 -5.92
C ARG A 81 -1.51 -18.99 -4.95
N MET A 82 -1.59 -19.40 -3.69
CA MET A 82 -2.25 -18.63 -2.63
C MET A 82 -1.55 -17.29 -2.38
N TRP A 83 -0.23 -17.29 -2.14
CA TRP A 83 0.54 -16.06 -1.93
C TRP A 83 0.53 -15.12 -3.14
N LYS A 84 0.61 -15.66 -4.36
CA LYS A 84 0.50 -14.85 -5.58
C LYS A 84 -0.84 -14.12 -5.66
N VAL A 85 -1.94 -14.81 -5.34
CA VAL A 85 -3.28 -14.20 -5.30
C VAL A 85 -3.32 -13.11 -4.23
N THR A 86 -2.79 -13.36 -3.03
CA THR A 86 -2.72 -12.36 -1.95
C THR A 86 -1.96 -11.11 -2.38
N PHE A 87 -0.77 -11.23 -2.99
CA PHE A 87 -0.01 -10.08 -3.47
C PHE A 87 -0.71 -9.33 -4.62
N VAL A 88 -1.43 -10.04 -5.50
CA VAL A 88 -2.23 -9.41 -6.55
C VAL A 88 -3.38 -8.61 -5.94
N ILE A 89 -4.10 -9.17 -4.96
CA ILE A 89 -5.17 -8.46 -4.24
C ILE A 89 -4.62 -7.21 -3.56
N GLN A 90 -3.50 -7.33 -2.84
CA GLN A 90 -2.85 -6.19 -2.19
C GLN A 90 -2.41 -5.13 -3.18
N MET A 91 -1.90 -5.51 -4.35
CA MET A 91 -1.52 -4.57 -5.42
C MET A 91 -2.75 -3.82 -5.97
N PHE A 92 -3.88 -4.51 -6.16
CA PHE A 92 -5.14 -3.87 -6.54
C PHE A 92 -5.63 -2.89 -5.48
N LEU A 93 -5.59 -3.28 -4.20
CA LEU A 93 -5.97 -2.41 -3.08
C LEU A 93 -5.08 -1.18 -2.96
N MET A 94 -3.76 -1.34 -3.14
CA MET A 94 -2.82 -0.21 -3.18
C MET A 94 -3.11 0.72 -4.35
N ALA A 95 -3.36 0.19 -5.55
CA ALA A 95 -3.72 0.99 -6.71
C ALA A 95 -5.06 1.73 -6.52
N PHE A 96 -6.05 1.09 -5.90
CA PHE A 96 -7.31 1.73 -5.55
C PHE A 96 -7.11 2.87 -4.54
N THR A 97 -6.32 2.63 -3.50
CA THR A 97 -5.96 3.65 -2.49
C THR A 97 -5.19 4.82 -3.12
N LEU A 98 -4.31 4.54 -4.08
CA LEU A 98 -3.60 5.57 -4.84
C LEU A 98 -4.57 6.41 -5.68
N GLY A 99 -5.48 5.77 -6.43
CA GLY A 99 -6.50 6.48 -7.21
C GLY A 99 -7.38 7.36 -6.34
N TYR A 100 -7.73 6.88 -5.15
CA TYR A 100 -8.46 7.66 -4.16
C TYR A 100 -7.66 8.87 -3.66
N LEU A 101 -6.38 8.72 -3.30
CA LEU A 101 -5.51 9.84 -2.89
C LEU A 101 -5.40 10.91 -3.98
N ILE A 102 -5.29 10.50 -5.24
CA ILE A 102 -5.26 11.44 -6.38
C ILE A 102 -6.60 12.19 -6.49
N LEU A 103 -7.72 11.50 -6.30
CA LEU A 103 -9.04 12.14 -6.30
C LEU A 103 -9.16 13.16 -5.16
N VAL A 104 -8.67 12.84 -3.96
CA VAL A 104 -8.64 13.77 -2.82
C VAL A 104 -7.76 14.98 -3.13
N LEU A 105 -6.57 14.79 -3.69
CA LEU A 105 -5.69 15.89 -4.11
C LEU A 105 -6.34 16.78 -5.17
N LEU A 106 -7.07 16.19 -6.13
CA LEU A 106 -7.84 16.94 -7.12
C LEU A 106 -8.96 17.75 -6.48
N LEU A 107 -9.70 17.18 -5.53
CA LEU A 107 -10.76 17.88 -4.80
C LEU A 107 -10.22 19.05 -3.98
N ILE A 108 -9.09 18.86 -3.30
CA ILE A 108 -8.38 19.95 -2.61
C ILE A 108 -8.01 21.04 -3.63
N GLY A 109 -7.39 20.66 -4.75
CA GLY A 109 -6.99 21.62 -5.79
C GLY A 109 -8.16 22.43 -6.37
N VAL A 110 -9.30 21.78 -6.64
CA VAL A 110 -10.53 22.47 -7.11
C VAL A 110 -11.07 23.41 -6.03
N SER A 111 -11.07 22.99 -4.76
CA SER A 111 -11.53 23.83 -3.65
C SER A 111 -10.69 25.10 -3.43
N TYR A 112 -9.45 25.15 -3.94
CA TYR A 112 -8.57 26.33 -3.87
C TYR A 112 -8.65 27.24 -5.09
N LEU A 113 -9.10 26.69 -6.23
CA LEU A 113 -9.27 27.43 -7.48
C LEU A 113 -10.63 28.15 -7.56
N LEU A 114 -11.58 27.77 -6.70
CA LEU A 114 -12.94 28.31 -6.60
C LEU A 114 -13.06 29.22 -5.38
#